data_AF-A0A7Y5N500-F1
#
_entry.id   AF-A0A7Y5N500-F1
#
_cell.length_a   1.000
_cell.length_b   1.000
_cell.length_c   1.000
_cell.angle_alpha   90.00
_cell.angle_beta   90.00
_cell.angle_gamma   90.00
#
_symmetry.space_group_name_H-M   'P 1'
#
loop_
_entity.id
_entity.type
_entity.pdbx_description
1 polymer ?
#
loop_
_entity_poly.entity_id
_entity_poly.type
_entity_poly.pdbx_seq_one_letter_code
_entity_poly.pdbx_strand_id
1 'polypeptide(L)'
;ELLFLLEYRSHSVKTSYRPDEGFELPPNLYFIGTMNTADRSIALVDAALRRRFDFVPFMPHDGPMEGLLRRWLEAHDGPVWVANLVDRVNEDLRRALRGPHLQIGHSYFMRPGLDGDEATLRRIWDYNVYPFIEDQLYGREHELAQFRWENVLARYGQLDLTRS
;
A
#
# COMPACT_ATOMS: atom_id res chain seq x y z
N GLU A 1 13.40 -14.52 23.26
CA GLU A 1 14.42 -13.58 23.82
C GLU A 1 14.48 -12.25 23.08
N LEU A 2 14.54 -12.22 21.74
CA LEU A 2 14.61 -10.98 20.94
C LEU A 2 13.46 -9.98 21.18
N LEU A 3 12.23 -10.47 21.29
CA LEU A 3 11.06 -9.65 21.57
C LEU A 3 11.14 -8.88 22.90
N PHE A 4 11.83 -9.42 23.91
CA PHE A 4 12.08 -8.73 25.18
C PHE A 4 13.10 -7.61 25.01
N LEU A 5 14.18 -7.85 24.26
CA LEU A 5 15.23 -6.85 24.01
C LEU A 5 14.75 -5.67 23.14
N LEU A 6 13.72 -5.86 22.32
CA LEU A 6 13.09 -4.75 21.59
C LEU A 6 12.45 -3.73 22.53
N GLU A 7 11.96 -4.17 23.68
CA GLU A 7 11.35 -3.33 24.71
C GLU A 7 12.40 -2.84 25.72
N TYR A 8 13.33 -3.71 26.12
CA TYR A 8 14.36 -3.46 27.13
C TYR A 8 15.76 -3.52 26.52
N ARG A 9 16.07 -2.57 25.63
CA ARG A 9 17.32 -2.56 24.82
C ARG A 9 18.61 -2.55 25.62
N SER A 10 18.59 -2.00 26.83
CA SER A 10 19.77 -1.90 27.72
C SER A 10 19.95 -3.11 28.65
N HIS A 11 19.20 -4.19 28.44
CA HIS A 11 19.25 -5.36 29.31
C HIS A 11 19.96 -6.52 28.59
N SER A 12 20.80 -7.25 29.32
CA SER A 12 21.33 -8.54 28.88
C SER A 12 20.32 -9.66 29.12
N VAL A 13 20.12 -10.51 28.12
CA VAL A 13 19.35 -11.76 28.24
C VAL A 13 20.23 -12.97 27.96
N LYS A 14 19.93 -14.08 28.64
CA LYS A 14 20.53 -15.38 28.33
C LYS A 14 19.79 -16.00 27.15
N THR A 15 20.53 -16.50 26.17
CA THR A 15 19.94 -17.18 25.01
C THR A 15 19.92 -18.68 25.22
N SER A 16 18.94 -19.36 24.61
CA SER A 16 18.80 -20.82 24.72
C SER A 16 20.04 -21.61 24.25
N TYR A 17 20.80 -21.05 23.30
CA TYR A 17 21.98 -21.70 22.73
C TYR A 17 23.30 -21.33 23.41
N ARG A 18 23.34 -20.21 24.15
CA ARG A 18 24.49 -19.76 24.94
C ARG A 18 23.99 -19.19 26.27
N PRO A 19 23.66 -20.05 27.25
CA PRO A 19 23.11 -19.62 28.53
C PRO A 19 24.17 -18.95 29.44
N ASP A 20 25.45 -19.16 29.13
CA ASP A 20 26.59 -18.63 29.89
C ASP A 20 27.08 -17.28 29.35
N GLU A 21 26.61 -16.87 28.17
CA GLU A 21 26.92 -15.58 27.55
C GLU A 21 25.67 -14.68 27.55
N GLY A 22 25.80 -13.48 28.11
CA GLY A 22 24.76 -12.45 28.01
C GLY A 22 24.70 -11.90 26.58
N PHE A 23 23.48 -11.74 26.06
CA PHE A 23 23.24 -11.12 24.76
C PHE A 23 22.50 -9.79 24.95
N GLU A 24 23.07 -8.73 24.41
CA GLU A 24 22.53 -7.37 24.40
C GLU A 24 22.43 -6.86 22.96
N LEU A 25 21.47 -5.97 22.70
CA LEU A 25 21.37 -5.31 21.40
C LEU A 25 22.28 -4.09 21.37
N PRO A 26 23.12 -3.92 20.33
CA PRO A 26 23.94 -2.72 20.18
C PRO A 26 23.07 -1.45 20.11
N PRO A 27 23.52 -0.32 20.70
CA PRO A 27 22.74 0.93 20.70
C PRO A 27 22.57 1.51 19.30
N ASN A 28 23.44 1.17 18.35
CA ASN A 28 23.37 1.57 16.96
C ASN A 28 22.52 0.63 16.07
N LEU A 29 21.85 -0.36 16.65
CA LEU A 29 21.00 -1.30 15.91
C LEU A 29 19.55 -0.80 15.82
N TYR A 30 19.12 -0.51 14.60
CA TYR A 30 17.76 -0.11 14.28
C TYR A 30 17.00 -1.25 13.60
N PHE A 31 15.71 -1.39 13.91
CA PHE A 31 14.81 -2.31 13.24
C PHE A 31 13.79 -1.49 12.47
N ILE A 32 13.76 -1.67 11.16
CA ILE A 32 12.76 -1.07 10.28
C ILE A 32 12.01 -2.23 9.63
N GLY A 33 10.74 -2.37 9.98
CA GLY A 33 9.84 -3.36 9.42
C GLY A 33 8.83 -2.70 8.49
N THR A 34 8.53 -3.34 7.36
CA THR A 34 7.39 -2.98 6.52
C THR A 34 6.26 -3.98 6.78
N MET A 35 5.04 -3.48 6.99
CA MET A 35 3.87 -4.33 7.21
C MET A 35 2.82 -4.04 6.14
N ASN A 36 2.31 -5.11 5.51
CA ASN A 36 1.15 -5.00 4.65
C ASN A 36 -0.12 -5.00 5.52
N THR A 37 -0.75 -3.84 5.71
CA THR A 37 -1.95 -3.73 6.54
C THR A 37 -3.22 -4.31 5.91
N ALA A 38 -3.18 -4.67 4.61
CA ALA A 38 -4.30 -5.34 3.94
C ALA A 38 -4.37 -6.83 4.29
N ASP A 39 -3.25 -7.43 4.71
CA ASP A 39 -3.18 -8.84 5.07
C ASP A 39 -3.72 -9.06 6.49
N ARG A 40 -4.90 -9.70 6.57
CA ARG A 40 -5.54 -10.01 7.86
C ARG A 40 -4.93 -11.23 8.56
N SER A 41 -4.13 -12.05 7.88
CA SER A 41 -3.52 -13.27 8.45
C SER A 41 -2.49 -12.96 9.55
N ILE A 42 -1.94 -11.74 9.56
CA ILE A 42 -0.91 -11.30 10.51
C ILE A 42 -1.45 -10.50 11.70
N ALA A 43 -2.77 -10.32 11.81
CA ALA A 43 -3.40 -9.44 12.81
C ALA A 43 -3.04 -9.79 14.27
N LEU A 44 -2.81 -11.08 14.57
CA LEU A 44 -2.42 -11.54 15.92
C LEU A 44 -0.95 -11.23 16.25
N VAL A 45 -0.06 -11.29 15.25
CA VAL A 45 1.37 -10.93 15.41
C VAL A 45 1.51 -9.42 15.60
N ASP A 46 0.65 -8.67 14.92
CA ASP A 46 0.61 -7.21 14.94
C ASP A 46 0.36 -6.65 16.35
N ALA A 47 -0.51 -7.27 17.17
CA ALA A 47 -0.83 -6.78 18.52
C ALA A 47 0.38 -6.74 19.46
N ALA A 48 1.28 -7.72 19.38
CA ALA A 48 2.49 -7.78 20.22
C ALA A 48 3.60 -6.84 19.71
N LEU A 49 3.69 -6.65 18.40
CA LEU A 49 4.64 -5.72 17.77
C LEU A 49 4.21 -4.26 17.95
N ARG A 50 2.89 -3.96 17.93
CA ARG A 50 2.32 -2.62 18.16
C ARG A 50 2.72 -1.94 19.45
N ARG A 51 3.10 -2.71 20.46
CA ARG A 51 3.59 -2.16 21.74
C ARG A 51 5.08 -1.84 21.74
N ARG A 52 5.83 -2.28 20.73
CA ARG A 52 7.31 -2.28 20.71
C ARG A 52 7.91 -1.54 19.52
N PHE A 53 7.07 -1.13 18.58
CA PHE A 53 7.47 -0.35 17.41
C PHE A 53 6.60 0.90 17.33
N ASP A 54 7.19 1.99 16.85
CA ASP A 54 6.45 3.14 16.35
C ASP A 54 5.92 2.81 14.96
N PHE A 55 4.62 3.06 14.74
CA PHE A 55 3.96 2.77 13.47
C PHE A 55 3.81 4.06 12.68
N VAL A 56 4.45 4.09 11.51
CA VAL A 56 4.29 5.17 10.53
C VAL A 56 3.42 4.64 9.40
N PRO A 57 2.17 5.11 9.24
CA PRO A 57 1.30 4.65 8.17
C PRO A 57 1.77 5.18 6.80
N PHE A 58 1.85 4.29 5.81
CA PHE A 58 2.16 4.63 4.41
C PHE A 58 0.90 4.50 3.55
N MET A 59 -0.09 5.37 3.81
CA MET A 59 -1.35 5.37 3.05
C MET A 59 -1.24 6.25 1.81
N PRO A 60 -1.76 5.83 0.63
CA PRO A 60 -1.68 6.63 -0.60
C PRO A 60 -2.20 8.06 -0.52
N HIS A 61 -3.08 8.35 0.44
CA HIS A 61 -3.78 9.64 0.59
C HIS A 61 -3.28 10.50 1.75
N ASP A 62 -2.24 10.07 2.48
CA ASP A 62 -1.79 10.78 3.69
C ASP A 62 -0.32 11.19 3.62
N GLY A 63 -0.03 12.36 4.19
CA GLY A 63 1.33 12.82 4.45
C GLY A 63 2.22 12.84 3.19
N PRO A 64 3.47 12.36 3.27
CA PRO A 64 4.38 12.36 2.12
C PRO A 64 3.93 11.50 0.94
N MET A 65 2.99 10.58 1.15
CA MET A 65 2.50 9.67 0.11
C MET A 65 1.37 10.28 -0.72
N GLU A 66 0.66 11.28 -0.18
CA GLU A 66 -0.38 12.00 -0.92
C GLU A 66 0.21 12.62 -2.19
N GLY A 67 -0.43 12.35 -3.34
CA GLY A 67 0.01 12.84 -4.65
C GLY A 67 1.35 12.26 -5.13
N LEU A 68 1.86 11.18 -4.53
CA LEU A 68 3.14 10.58 -4.92
C LEU A 68 3.13 10.12 -6.38
N LEU A 69 2.09 9.41 -6.81
CA LEU A 69 2.00 8.94 -8.20
C LEU A 69 1.97 10.11 -9.19
N ARG A 70 1.22 11.17 -8.88
CA ARG A 70 1.19 12.40 -9.67
C ARG A 70 2.60 12.97 -9.83
N ARG A 71 3.29 13.25 -8.71
CA ARG A 71 4.65 13.81 -8.72
C ARG A 71 5.63 12.92 -9.49
N TRP A 72 5.50 11.60 -9.33
CA TRP A 72 6.35 10.65 -10.02
C TRP A 72 6.11 10.67 -11.54
N LEU A 73 4.86 10.66 -11.98
CA LEU A 73 4.51 10.73 -13.40
C LEU A 73 4.96 12.06 -14.03
N GLU A 74 4.75 13.18 -13.34
CA GLU A 74 5.24 14.50 -13.78
C GLU A 74 6.76 14.51 -13.95
N ALA A 75 7.51 13.88 -13.04
CA ALA A 75 8.97 13.80 -13.11
C ALA A 75 9.51 12.83 -14.19
N HIS A 76 8.66 11.98 -14.77
CA HIS A 76 9.04 10.96 -15.75
C HIS A 76 8.26 11.08 -17.06
N ASP A 77 7.70 12.25 -17.36
CA ASP A 77 6.90 12.54 -18.57
C ASP A 77 5.75 11.53 -18.78
N GLY A 78 5.19 11.01 -17.69
CA GLY A 78 4.13 10.02 -17.69
C GLY A 78 2.72 10.62 -17.73
N PRO A 79 1.68 9.80 -17.96
CA PRO A 79 0.29 10.23 -18.07
C PRO A 79 -0.30 10.64 -16.73
N VAL A 80 -0.16 11.92 -16.36
CA VAL A 80 -0.59 12.46 -15.05
C VAL A 80 -2.07 12.19 -14.74
N TRP A 81 -2.93 12.12 -15.76
CA TRP A 81 -4.35 11.78 -15.62
C TRP A 81 -4.58 10.39 -14.97
N VAL A 82 -3.63 9.46 -15.10
CA VAL A 82 -3.69 8.15 -14.44
C VAL A 82 -3.67 8.31 -12.92
N ALA A 83 -2.91 9.28 -12.39
CA ALA A 83 -2.92 9.56 -10.95
C ALA A 83 -4.32 10.00 -10.48
N ASN A 84 -4.98 10.88 -11.24
CA ASN A 84 -6.35 11.30 -10.95
C ASN A 84 -7.34 10.12 -10.97
N LEU A 85 -7.23 9.24 -11.96
CA LEU A 85 -8.07 8.05 -12.06
C LEU A 85 -7.88 7.15 -10.83
N VAL A 86 -6.63 6.87 -10.45
CA VAL A 86 -6.32 6.03 -9.28
C VAL A 86 -6.82 6.67 -7.98
N ASP A 87 -6.65 7.98 -7.81
CA ASP A 87 -7.13 8.71 -6.62
C ASP A 87 -8.66 8.63 -6.48
N ARG A 88 -9.39 8.76 -7.59
CA ARG A 88 -10.86 8.62 -7.62
C ARG A 88 -11.32 7.21 -7.30
N VAL A 89 -10.64 6.19 -7.84
CA VAL A 89 -10.97 4.81 -7.50
C VAL A 89 -10.64 4.50 -6.04
N ASN A 90 -9.54 5.03 -5.51
CA ASN A 90 -9.22 4.92 -4.08
C ASN A 90 -10.25 5.61 -3.18
N GLU A 91 -10.82 6.73 -3.62
CA GLU A 91 -11.94 7.40 -2.94
C GLU A 91 -13.19 6.50 -2.88
N ASP A 92 -13.53 5.84 -3.99
CA ASP A 92 -14.64 4.89 -4.03
C ASP A 92 -14.40 3.66 -3.15
N LEU A 93 -13.20 3.09 -3.19
CA LEU A 93 -12.82 1.95 -2.35
C LEU A 93 -12.91 2.28 -0.86
N ARG A 94 -12.44 3.46 -0.44
CA ARG A 94 -12.58 3.93 0.95
C ARG A 94 -14.06 4.00 1.38
N ARG A 95 -14.94 4.51 0.51
CA ARG A 95 -16.38 4.59 0.79
C ARG A 95 -17.01 3.21 0.90
N ALA A 96 -16.66 2.30 -0.03
CA ALA A 96 -17.21 0.94 -0.08
C ALA A 96 -16.75 0.08 1.10
N LEU A 97 -15.47 0.16 1.49
CA LEU A 97 -14.84 -0.74 2.48
C LEU A 97 -14.83 -0.20 3.91
N ARG A 98 -15.26 1.05 4.13
CA ARG A 98 -15.32 1.72 5.44
C ARG A 98 -14.01 1.65 6.23
N GLY A 99 -12.87 1.81 5.55
CA GLY A 99 -11.55 1.81 6.19
C GLY A 99 -10.42 2.26 5.25
N PRO A 100 -9.29 2.75 5.78
CA PRO A 100 -8.21 3.34 4.97
C PRO A 100 -7.27 2.30 4.34
N HIS A 101 -7.27 1.07 4.82
CA HIS A 101 -6.21 0.08 4.59
C HIS A 101 -6.24 -0.62 3.22
N LEU A 102 -7.31 -0.43 2.44
CA LEU A 102 -7.58 -1.20 1.22
C LEU A 102 -7.66 -0.25 0.03
N GLN A 103 -6.49 0.14 -0.47
CA GLN A 103 -6.31 1.10 -1.56
C GLN A 103 -5.33 0.54 -2.59
N ILE A 104 -5.52 0.95 -3.84
CA ILE A 104 -4.61 0.71 -4.93
C ILE A 104 -3.30 1.45 -4.63
N GLY A 105 -2.20 0.70 -4.60
CA GLY A 105 -0.86 1.25 -4.43
C GLY A 105 -0.35 1.94 -5.71
N HIS A 106 0.42 3.02 -5.53
CA HIS A 106 1.03 3.78 -6.63
C HIS A 106 2.00 2.95 -7.49
N SER A 107 2.60 1.89 -6.92
CA SER A 107 3.64 1.08 -7.57
C SER A 107 3.19 0.41 -8.87
N TYR A 108 1.89 0.13 -9.04
CA TYR A 108 1.37 -0.44 -10.30
C TYR A 108 1.65 0.45 -11.51
N PHE A 109 1.64 1.77 -11.30
CA PHE A 109 1.74 2.79 -12.35
C PHE A 109 3.06 3.59 -12.33
N MET A 110 3.90 3.40 -11.30
CA MET A 110 5.27 3.96 -11.27
C MET A 110 6.22 3.12 -12.13
N ARG A 111 5.96 3.09 -13.45
CA ARG A 111 6.73 2.31 -14.43
C ARG A 111 7.45 3.25 -15.39
N PRO A 112 8.78 3.15 -15.54
CA PRO A 112 9.51 3.95 -16.52
C PRO A 112 8.94 3.71 -17.93
N GLY A 113 8.68 4.80 -18.66
CA GLY A 113 8.12 4.73 -20.02
C GLY A 113 6.63 4.41 -20.09
N LEU A 114 5.87 4.54 -19.00
CA LEU A 114 4.42 4.52 -19.06
C LEU A 114 3.94 5.74 -19.87
N ASP A 115 3.29 5.51 -21.01
CA ASP A 115 2.95 6.53 -22.02
C ASP A 115 1.44 6.84 -22.09
N GLY A 116 0.64 6.20 -21.24
CA GLY A 116 -0.81 6.40 -21.21
C GLY A 116 -1.58 5.61 -22.27
N ASP A 117 -0.91 4.72 -23.01
CA ASP A 117 -1.57 3.79 -23.93
C ASP A 117 -2.66 2.98 -23.19
N GLU A 118 -3.88 3.03 -23.72
CA GLU A 118 -5.04 2.40 -23.10
C GLU A 118 -4.84 0.89 -23.00
N ALA A 119 -4.23 0.24 -24.01
CA ALA A 119 -4.03 -1.21 -23.98
C ALA A 119 -3.06 -1.62 -22.86
N THR A 120 -2.01 -0.83 -22.63
CA THR A 120 -1.06 -1.01 -21.53
C THR A 120 -1.71 -0.77 -20.17
N LEU A 121 -2.47 0.31 -20.02
CA LEU A 121 -3.17 0.62 -18.78
C LEU A 121 -4.26 -0.40 -18.46
N ARG A 122 -5.05 -0.81 -19.45
CA ARG A 122 -6.04 -1.89 -19.33
C ARG A 122 -5.39 -3.18 -18.88
N ARG A 123 -4.22 -3.53 -19.42
CA ARG A 123 -3.47 -4.73 -18.99
C ARG A 123 -3.05 -4.64 -17.52
N ILE A 124 -2.51 -3.51 -17.08
CA ILE A 124 -2.19 -3.29 -15.66
C ILE A 124 -3.46 -3.43 -14.81
N TRP A 125 -4.57 -2.86 -15.30
CA TRP A 125 -5.83 -2.90 -14.59
C TRP A 125 -6.38 -4.32 -14.45
N ASP A 126 -6.58 -5.01 -15.57
CA ASP A 126 -7.25 -6.31 -15.64
C ASP A 126 -6.46 -7.42 -14.92
N TYR A 127 -5.12 -7.35 -14.91
CA TYR A 127 -4.27 -8.41 -14.34
C TYR A 127 -3.65 -8.08 -12.99
N ASN A 128 -3.68 -6.81 -12.54
CA ASN A 128 -3.09 -6.45 -11.26
C ASN A 128 -4.06 -5.71 -10.34
N VAL A 129 -4.73 -4.67 -10.85
CA VAL A 129 -5.59 -3.81 -10.01
C VAL A 129 -6.95 -4.46 -9.75
N TYR A 130 -7.63 -4.93 -10.79
CA TYR A 130 -8.96 -5.53 -10.68
C TYR A 130 -8.96 -6.81 -9.83
N PRO A 131 -8.01 -7.76 -10.00
CA PRO A 131 -7.95 -8.93 -9.11
C PRO A 131 -7.70 -8.55 -7.64
N PHE A 132 -6.87 -7.53 -7.39
CA PHE A 132 -6.69 -7.01 -6.02
C PHE A 132 -8.01 -6.48 -5.44
N ILE A 133 -8.77 -5.69 -6.21
CA ILE A 133 -10.08 -5.18 -5.78
C ILE A 133 -11.07 -6.32 -5.56
N GLU A 134 -11.07 -7.33 -6.43
CA GLU A 134 -11.90 -8.53 -6.33
C GLU A 134 -11.66 -9.27 -5.01
N ASP A 135 -10.40 -9.50 -4.64
CA ASP A 135 -10.04 -10.10 -3.36
C ASP A 135 -10.53 -9.27 -2.16
N GLN A 136 -10.45 -7.93 -2.23
CA GLN A 136 -10.89 -7.06 -1.14
C GLN A 136 -12.42 -6.99 -1.00
N LEU A 137 -13.14 -7.13 -2.09
CA LEU A 137 -14.61 -7.09 -2.14
C LEU A 137 -15.22 -8.49 -2.28
N TYR A 138 -14.52 -9.52 -1.83
CA TYR A 138 -15.01 -10.90 -1.85
C TYR A 138 -16.42 -11.00 -1.22
N GLY A 139 -17.37 -11.60 -1.96
CA GLY A 139 -18.77 -11.70 -1.57
C GLY A 139 -19.63 -10.45 -1.84
N ARG A 140 -19.07 -9.38 -2.44
CA ARG A 140 -19.77 -8.13 -2.81
C ARG A 140 -19.77 -7.91 -4.32
N GLU A 141 -20.18 -8.93 -5.07
CA GLU A 141 -20.11 -8.99 -6.54
C GLU A 141 -20.83 -7.82 -7.24
N HIS A 142 -21.95 -7.36 -6.67
CA HIS A 142 -22.72 -6.24 -7.20
C HIS A 142 -21.94 -4.92 -7.21
N GLU A 143 -20.90 -4.79 -6.38
CA GLU A 143 -20.05 -3.60 -6.33
C GLU A 143 -18.84 -3.71 -7.26
N LEU A 144 -18.44 -4.92 -7.66
CA LEU A 144 -17.24 -5.15 -8.48
C LEU A 144 -17.38 -4.60 -9.90
N ALA A 145 -18.60 -4.64 -10.46
CA ALA A 145 -18.83 -4.21 -11.83
C ALA A 145 -18.33 -2.78 -12.08
N GLN A 146 -18.50 -1.86 -11.11
CA GLN A 146 -18.10 -0.46 -11.26
C GLN A 146 -16.57 -0.25 -11.36
N PHE A 147 -15.79 -1.26 -10.97
CA PHE A 147 -14.32 -1.24 -10.97
C PHE A 147 -13.71 -1.91 -12.20
N ARG A 148 -14.52 -2.47 -13.11
CA ARG A 148 -14.04 -2.94 -14.42
C ARG A 148 -13.46 -1.76 -15.20
N TRP A 149 -12.39 -2.00 -15.95
CA TRP A 149 -11.65 -0.95 -16.69
C TRP A 149 -12.59 -0.02 -17.48
N GLU A 150 -13.49 -0.57 -18.27
CA GLU A 150 -14.42 0.20 -19.13
C GLU A 150 -15.33 1.12 -18.31
N ASN A 151 -15.80 0.66 -17.15
CA ASN A 151 -16.65 1.45 -16.26
C ASN A 151 -15.86 2.53 -15.51
N VAL A 152 -14.63 2.23 -15.10
CA VAL A 152 -13.72 3.20 -14.48
C VAL A 152 -13.37 4.31 -15.47
N LEU A 153 -13.03 3.94 -16.71
CA LEU A 153 -12.68 4.90 -17.75
C LEU A 153 -13.91 5.73 -18.19
N ALA A 154 -15.09 5.14 -18.29
CA ALA A 154 -16.32 5.89 -18.57
C ALA A 154 -16.64 6.93 -17.48
N ARG A 155 -16.34 6.61 -16.21
CA ARG A 155 -16.60 7.50 -15.07
C ARG A 155 -15.54 8.58 -14.89
N TYR A 156 -14.27 8.25 -15.12
CA TYR A 156 -13.15 9.10 -14.72
C TYR A 156 -12.18 9.46 -15.85
N GLY A 157 -12.22 8.76 -16.98
CA GLY A 157 -11.31 8.99 -18.12
C GLY A 157 -11.59 10.25 -18.93
N GLN A 158 -12.83 10.73 -18.96
CA GLN A 158 -13.22 11.91 -19.77
C GLN A 158 -12.97 13.27 -19.09
N LEU A 159 -12.61 13.28 -17.80
CA LEU A 159 -12.48 14.52 -17.03
C LEU A 159 -11.19 15.32 -17.32
N ASP A 160 -10.21 14.74 -18.02
CA ASP A 160 -8.92 15.40 -18.32
C ASP A 160 -8.55 15.45 -19.81
N LEU A 161 -9.22 14.73 -20.71
CA LEU A 161 -9.00 14.84 -22.17
C LEU A 161 -9.46 16.18 -22.77
N THR A 162 -10.17 17.00 -22.00
CA THR A 162 -10.66 18.33 -22.41
C THR A 162 -9.82 19.50 -21.84
N ARG A 163 -8.70 19.21 -21.16
CA ARG A 163 -7.78 20.21 -20.61
C ARG A 163 -6.35 20.16 -21.16
N SER A 164 -6.14 19.52 -22.30
CA SER A 164 -4.88 19.62 -23.06
C SER A 164 -4.99 20.52 -24.27
#